data_AF-A0A817DQE9-F1
#
_entry.id   AF-A0A817DQE9-F1
#
_cell.length_a   1.000
_cell.length_b   1.000
_cell.length_c   1.000
_cell.angle_alpha   90.00
_cell.angle_beta   90.00
_cell.angle_gamma   90.00
#
_symmetry.space_group_name_H-M   'P 1'
#
loop_
_entity.id
_entity.type
_entity.pdbx_description
1 polymer ?
#
loop_
_entity_poly.entity_id
_entity_poly.type
_entity_poly.pdbx_seq_one_letter_code
_entity_poly.pdbx_strand_id
1 'polypeptide(L)'
;MGLLCVVTNCGEGMDYQSIGKNLNGLCQTGAWGCFDDVVSTQVKSIQQALSLHVKQFFFEHNEIQLLSTVGIFVTMNPGYAGRTELPESVKTLFRPVVVVVPDMQYIGEIKLFANGFIHAKILAKKMVTLYRYASELLSKQYHYDWGLRSFKSVLSMTGYLKRTSMKEDSEEIVLLRALRDMNIPKFIYDDVNLFLTLLNDLFPNIHCEWTDSVVSMLYRMINRPTIRNERR
;
A
#
# COMPACT_ATOMS: atom_id res chain seq x y z
N MET A 1 -19.53 10.85 -3.06
CA MET A 1 -20.57 9.84 -3.39
C MET A 1 -20.62 8.82 -2.27
N GLY A 2 -21.22 9.12 -1.11
CA GLY A 2 -21.18 8.25 0.09
C GLY A 2 -21.90 6.91 -0.08
N LEU A 3 -21.36 6.02 -0.91
CA LEU A 3 -21.89 4.72 -1.29
C LEU A 3 -21.12 3.61 -0.57
N LEU A 4 -21.83 2.54 -0.22
CA LEU A 4 -21.20 1.33 0.31
C LEU A 4 -20.31 0.71 -0.76
N CYS A 5 -19.04 0.45 -0.42
CA CYS A 5 -18.09 -0.23 -1.28
C CYS A 5 -17.65 -1.54 -0.62
N VAL A 6 -17.93 -2.65 -1.28
CA VAL A 6 -17.57 -4.01 -0.84
C VAL A 6 -16.33 -4.43 -1.61
N VAL A 7 -15.24 -4.69 -0.89
CA VAL A 7 -13.99 -5.20 -1.48
C VAL A 7 -13.93 -6.71 -1.26
N THR A 8 -13.84 -7.45 -2.35
CA THR A 8 -13.86 -8.91 -2.35
C THR A 8 -12.59 -9.44 -2.99
N ASN A 9 -11.90 -10.33 -2.27
CA ASN A 9 -10.76 -11.09 -2.78
C ASN A 9 -11.26 -12.47 -3.23
N CYS A 10 -11.16 -12.74 -4.52
CA CYS A 10 -11.58 -13.94 -5.21
C CYS A 10 -10.46 -14.99 -5.13
N GLY A 11 -10.34 -15.62 -3.96
CA GLY A 11 -9.40 -16.73 -3.74
C GLY A 11 -9.88 -18.06 -4.38
N GLU A 12 -9.04 -19.09 -4.31
CA GLU A 12 -9.25 -20.41 -4.95
C GLU A 12 -10.57 -21.11 -4.58
N GLY A 13 -11.18 -20.77 -3.45
CA GLY A 13 -12.46 -21.34 -3.02
C GLY A 13 -13.70 -20.61 -3.55
N MET A 14 -13.54 -19.53 -4.33
CA MET A 14 -14.67 -18.72 -4.82
C MET A 14 -15.10 -19.19 -6.21
N ASP A 15 -16.25 -19.84 -6.27
CA ASP A 15 -16.86 -20.27 -7.53
C ASP A 15 -17.72 -19.16 -8.18
N TYR A 16 -18.12 -19.39 -9.42
CA TYR A 16 -18.98 -18.45 -10.16
C TYR A 16 -20.32 -18.20 -9.46
N GLN A 17 -20.83 -19.15 -8.68
CA GLN A 17 -22.09 -19.00 -7.93
C GLN A 17 -21.91 -18.03 -6.76
N SER A 18 -20.78 -18.09 -6.07
CA SER A 18 -20.45 -17.17 -4.98
C SER A 18 -20.27 -15.73 -5.50
N ILE A 19 -19.59 -15.57 -6.63
CA ILE A 19 -19.48 -14.27 -7.32
C ILE A 19 -20.86 -13.79 -7.77
N GLY A 20 -21.68 -14.66 -8.35
CA GLY A 20 -23.05 -14.36 -8.74
C GLY A 20 -23.91 -13.88 -7.57
N LYS A 21 -23.82 -14.53 -6.41
CA LYS A 21 -24.53 -14.08 -5.19
C LYS A 21 -24.08 -12.70 -4.73
N ASN A 22 -22.77 -12.42 -4.76
CA ASN A 22 -22.25 -11.09 -4.45
C ASN A 22 -22.77 -10.03 -5.43
N LEU A 23 -22.68 -10.29 -6.74
CA LEU A 23 -23.17 -9.39 -7.78
C LEU A 23 -24.68 -9.15 -7.69
N ASN A 24 -25.45 -10.19 -7.37
CA ASN A 24 -26.88 -10.09 -7.11
C ASN A 24 -27.15 -9.12 -5.95
N GLY A 25 -26.47 -9.30 -4.81
CA GLY A 25 -26.57 -8.39 -3.67
C GLY A 25 -26.20 -6.95 -4.02
N LEU A 26 -25.13 -6.74 -4.80
CA LEU A 26 -24.72 -5.42 -5.26
C LEU A 26 -25.78 -4.76 -6.15
N CYS A 27 -26.40 -5.50 -7.08
CA CYS A 27 -27.44 -4.98 -7.96
C CYS A 27 -28.68 -4.52 -7.19
N GLN A 28 -29.11 -5.30 -6.19
CA GLN A 28 -30.30 -4.99 -5.40
C GLN A 28 -30.07 -3.90 -4.35
N THR A 29 -28.84 -3.75 -3.86
CA THR A 29 -28.48 -2.70 -2.88
C THR A 29 -27.96 -1.41 -3.52
N GLY A 30 -27.59 -1.46 -4.80
CA GLY A 30 -27.00 -0.32 -5.49
C GLY A 30 -25.60 0.06 -4.97
N ALA A 31 -24.93 -0.87 -4.27
CA ALA A 31 -23.59 -0.72 -3.73
C ALA A 31 -22.52 -0.90 -4.80
N TRP A 32 -21.29 -0.52 -4.47
CA TRP A 32 -20.13 -0.71 -5.33
C TRP A 32 -19.36 -1.97 -4.90
N GLY A 33 -18.89 -2.74 -5.89
CA GLY A 33 -18.05 -3.91 -5.68
C GLY A 33 -16.68 -3.72 -6.32
N CYS A 34 -15.62 -4.06 -5.58
CA CYS A 34 -14.26 -4.12 -6.10
C CYS A 34 -13.73 -5.54 -5.97
N PHE A 35 -13.38 -6.15 -7.10
CA PHE A 35 -12.93 -7.53 -7.20
C PHE A 35 -11.52 -7.61 -7.77
N ASP A 36 -10.82 -8.72 -7.55
CA ASP A 36 -9.60 -9.09 -8.27
C ASP A 36 -9.83 -10.14 -9.37
N ASP A 37 -10.97 -10.84 -9.36
CA ASP A 37 -11.44 -11.69 -10.46
C ASP A 37 -12.98 -11.65 -10.60
N VAL A 38 -13.50 -11.83 -11.82
CA VAL A 38 -14.94 -11.82 -12.12
C VAL A 38 -15.29 -12.66 -13.34
N VAL A 39 -16.56 -13.11 -13.41
CA VAL A 39 -17.09 -13.89 -14.53
C VAL A 39 -17.69 -12.97 -15.59
N SER A 40 -17.20 -13.05 -16.84
CA SER A 40 -17.60 -12.18 -17.95
C SER A 40 -19.10 -12.19 -18.24
N THR A 41 -19.75 -13.35 -18.21
CA THR A 41 -21.17 -13.51 -18.54
C THR A 41 -22.07 -12.77 -17.55
N GLN A 42 -21.77 -12.85 -16.26
CA GLN A 42 -22.51 -12.18 -15.19
C GLN A 42 -22.40 -10.65 -15.30
N VAL A 43 -21.17 -10.16 -15.45
CA VAL A 43 -20.92 -8.71 -15.60
C VAL A 43 -21.61 -8.17 -16.86
N LYS A 44 -21.52 -8.89 -17.98
CA LYS A 44 -22.17 -8.49 -19.24
C LYS A 44 -23.70 -8.41 -19.12
N SER A 45 -24.32 -9.35 -18.42
CA SER A 45 -25.77 -9.33 -18.17
C SER A 45 -26.19 -8.07 -17.41
N ILE A 46 -25.46 -7.73 -16.34
CA ILE A 46 -25.70 -6.53 -15.53
C ILE A 46 -25.48 -5.27 -16.37
N GLN A 47 -24.39 -5.20 -17.14
CA GLN A 47 -24.08 -4.06 -18.00
C GLN A 47 -25.18 -3.82 -19.05
N GLN A 48 -25.70 -4.89 -19.66
CA GLN A 48 -26.81 -4.80 -20.60
C GLN A 48 -28.07 -4.26 -19.93
N ALA A 49 -28.45 -4.80 -18.76
CA ALA A 49 -29.61 -4.33 -18.01
C ALA A 49 -29.47 -2.84 -17.63
N LEU A 50 -28.30 -2.42 -17.17
CA LEU A 50 -28.00 -1.00 -16.90
C LEU A 50 -28.12 -0.14 -18.16
N SER A 51 -27.57 -0.59 -19.30
CA SER A 51 -27.64 0.15 -20.56
C SER A 51 -29.07 0.32 -21.07
N LEU A 52 -29.95 -0.66 -20.82
CA LEU A 52 -31.37 -0.63 -21.17
C LEU A 52 -32.23 0.12 -20.14
N HIS A 53 -31.64 0.59 -19.04
CA HIS A 53 -32.32 1.33 -17.98
C HIS A 53 -33.50 0.57 -17.36
N VAL A 54 -33.41 -0.77 -17.32
CA VAL A 54 -34.45 -1.61 -16.71
C VAL A 54 -34.34 -1.57 -15.18
N LYS A 55 -35.49 -1.66 -14.50
CA LYS A 55 -35.55 -1.67 -13.02
C LYS A 55 -35.47 -3.07 -12.42
N GLN A 56 -35.75 -4.08 -13.24
CA GLN A 56 -35.72 -5.50 -12.90
C GLN A 56 -35.18 -6.26 -14.11
N PHE A 57 -34.43 -7.33 -13.85
CA PHE A 57 -33.91 -8.21 -14.90
C PHE A 57 -33.67 -9.61 -14.35
N PHE A 58 -33.57 -10.58 -15.25
CA PHE A 58 -33.30 -11.97 -14.90
C PHE A 58 -31.79 -12.21 -14.76
N PHE A 59 -31.36 -12.65 -13.58
CA PHE A 59 -29.96 -12.86 -13.20
C PHE A 59 -29.80 -14.11 -12.33
N GLU A 60 -28.86 -15.00 -12.68
CA GLU A 60 -28.57 -16.24 -11.93
C GLU A 60 -29.84 -17.01 -11.53
N HIS A 61 -30.72 -17.22 -12.52
CA HIS A 61 -31.99 -17.94 -12.41
C HIS A 61 -33.10 -17.25 -11.59
N ASN A 62 -32.92 -15.99 -11.22
CA ASN A 62 -33.92 -15.22 -10.46
C ASN A 62 -34.20 -13.87 -11.12
N GLU A 63 -35.44 -13.40 -11.01
CA GLU A 63 -35.76 -12.00 -11.33
C GLU A 63 -35.36 -11.12 -10.14
N ILE A 64 -34.46 -10.17 -10.36
CA ILE A 64 -33.91 -9.31 -9.31
C ILE A 64 -34.13 -7.84 -9.62
N GLN A 65 -34.24 -7.03 -8.57
CA GLN A 65 -34.23 -5.57 -8.69
C GLN A 65 -32.84 -5.07 -9.10
N LEU A 66 -32.81 -4.07 -9.97
CA LEU A 66 -31.60 -3.38 -10.39
C LEU A 66 -31.64 -1.92 -9.96
N LEU A 67 -30.75 -1.54 -9.05
CA LEU A 67 -30.50 -0.15 -8.71
C LEU A 67 -29.37 0.40 -9.57
N SER A 68 -29.64 1.46 -10.32
CA SER A 68 -28.71 2.08 -11.28
C SER A 68 -27.45 2.68 -10.65
N THR A 69 -27.38 2.75 -9.31
CA THR A 69 -26.18 3.22 -8.58
C THR A 69 -25.12 2.14 -8.43
N VAL A 70 -25.42 0.88 -8.76
CA VAL A 70 -24.47 -0.24 -8.69
C VAL A 70 -23.23 0.07 -9.54
N GLY A 71 -22.06 -0.28 -8.98
CA GLY A 71 -20.77 -0.10 -9.64
C GLY A 71 -19.93 -1.36 -9.50
N ILE A 72 -19.33 -1.82 -10.60
CA ILE A 72 -18.45 -3.00 -10.59
C ILE A 72 -17.06 -2.55 -11.06
N PHE A 73 -16.07 -2.80 -10.21
CA PHE A 73 -14.68 -2.46 -10.45
C PHE A 73 -13.82 -3.71 -10.29
N VAL A 74 -12.78 -3.80 -11.11
CA VAL A 74 -11.81 -4.90 -11.03
C VAL A 74 -10.40 -4.32 -10.99
N THR A 75 -9.58 -4.84 -10.09
CA THR A 75 -8.15 -4.48 -10.01
C THR A 75 -7.30 -5.66 -10.45
N MET A 76 -6.45 -5.43 -11.44
CA MET A 76 -5.43 -6.39 -11.86
C MET A 76 -4.04 -5.79 -11.62
N ASN A 77 -3.10 -6.60 -11.14
CA ASN A 77 -1.69 -6.24 -11.02
C ASN A 77 -0.90 -7.15 -11.97
N PRO A 78 -0.68 -6.73 -13.23
CA PRO A 78 0.07 -7.53 -14.21
C PRO A 78 1.46 -7.87 -13.69
N GLY A 79 1.90 -9.12 -13.90
CA GLY A 79 3.23 -9.58 -13.47
C GLY A 79 3.39 -9.83 -11.97
N TYR A 80 2.33 -9.70 -11.15
CA TYR A 80 2.39 -10.10 -9.75
C TYR A 80 2.36 -11.63 -9.62
N ALA A 81 3.41 -12.22 -9.04
CA ALA A 81 3.54 -13.67 -8.90
C ALA A 81 2.33 -14.29 -8.19
N GLY A 82 1.81 -15.39 -8.74
CA GLY A 82 0.65 -16.11 -8.19
C GLY A 82 -0.70 -15.46 -8.50
N ARG A 83 -0.77 -14.46 -9.39
CA ARG A 83 -2.03 -13.92 -9.91
C ARG A 83 -2.18 -14.18 -11.39
N THR A 84 -3.35 -14.65 -11.77
CA THR A 84 -3.73 -14.83 -13.17
C THR A 84 -4.19 -13.50 -13.74
N GLU A 85 -3.74 -13.16 -14.95
CA GLU A 85 -4.33 -12.04 -15.66
C GLU A 85 -5.77 -12.35 -16.07
N LEU A 86 -6.63 -11.34 -16.07
CA LEU A 86 -7.99 -11.50 -16.56
C LEU A 86 -8.00 -11.90 -18.05
N PRO A 87 -8.89 -12.82 -18.47
CA PRO A 87 -9.12 -13.11 -19.87
C PRO A 87 -9.51 -11.86 -20.66
N GLU A 88 -9.13 -11.80 -21.94
CA GLU A 88 -9.43 -10.64 -22.80
C GLU A 88 -10.94 -10.39 -22.95
N SER A 89 -11.74 -11.46 -22.95
CA SER A 89 -13.20 -11.39 -22.96
C SER A 89 -13.79 -10.68 -21.72
N VAL A 90 -13.10 -10.72 -20.58
CA VAL A 90 -13.47 -9.96 -19.38
C VAL A 90 -12.95 -8.52 -19.50
N LYS A 91 -11.69 -8.33 -19.89
CA LYS A 91 -11.05 -7.01 -20.04
C LYS A 91 -11.86 -6.06 -20.93
N THR A 92 -12.42 -6.56 -22.04
CA THR A 92 -13.26 -5.77 -22.97
C THR A 92 -14.56 -5.21 -22.35
N LEU A 93 -15.02 -5.77 -21.23
CA LEU A 93 -16.21 -5.26 -20.51
C LEU A 93 -15.89 -4.03 -19.65
N PHE A 94 -14.61 -3.77 -19.38
CA PHE A 94 -14.17 -2.72 -18.50
C PHE A 94 -13.45 -1.60 -19.25
N ARG A 95 -13.53 -0.38 -18.70
CA ARG A 95 -12.69 0.73 -19.13
C ARG A 95 -11.35 0.65 -18.40
N PRO A 96 -10.22 0.48 -19.10
CA PRO A 96 -8.92 0.38 -18.45
C PRO A 96 -8.50 1.72 -17.86
N VAL A 97 -7.91 1.67 -16.67
CA VAL A 97 -7.24 2.80 -16.02
C VAL A 97 -5.87 2.31 -15.59
N VAL A 98 -4.83 2.98 -16.05
CA VAL A 98 -3.44 2.64 -15.71
C VAL A 98 -2.94 3.57 -14.63
N VAL A 99 -2.49 3.00 -13.50
CA VAL A 99 -1.92 3.73 -12.37
C VAL A 99 -0.44 3.36 -12.28
N VAL A 100 0.44 4.19 -12.86
CA VAL A 100 1.86 3.81 -13.09
C VAL A 100 2.75 4.13 -11.89
N VAL A 101 2.96 5.41 -11.54
CA VAL A 101 3.87 5.81 -10.47
C VAL A 101 3.23 6.90 -9.60
N PRO A 102 3.09 6.68 -8.28
CA PRO A 102 2.64 7.72 -7.38
C PRO A 102 3.77 8.72 -7.10
N ASP A 103 3.43 10.01 -6.98
CA ASP A 103 4.36 11.04 -6.52
C ASP A 103 4.54 10.97 -5.01
N MET A 104 5.62 10.31 -4.57
CA MET A 104 5.92 10.16 -3.13
C MET A 104 6.25 11.49 -2.44
N GLN A 105 6.83 12.45 -3.16
CA GLN A 105 7.20 13.73 -2.56
C GLN A 105 5.94 14.54 -2.24
N TYR A 106 5.01 14.61 -3.19
CA TYR A 106 3.76 15.32 -3.00
C TYR A 106 2.88 14.65 -1.92
N ILE A 107 2.81 13.31 -1.92
CA ILE A 107 2.11 12.56 -0.86
C ILE A 107 2.74 12.82 0.50
N GLY A 108 4.08 12.81 0.59
CA GLY A 108 4.81 13.09 1.81
C GLY A 108 4.57 14.50 2.33
N GLU A 109 4.64 15.50 1.45
CA GLU A 109 4.41 16.91 1.77
C GLU A 109 3.01 17.12 2.35
N ILE A 110 1.97 16.65 1.66
CA ILE A 110 0.58 16.77 2.14
C ILE A 110 0.41 16.05 3.49
N LYS A 111 0.97 14.84 3.62
CA LYS A 111 0.78 14.06 4.85
C LYS A 111 1.51 14.67 6.03
N LEU A 112 2.71 15.21 5.85
CA LEU A 112 3.44 15.93 6.90
C LEU A 112 2.71 17.22 7.27
N PHE A 113 2.28 18.01 6.27
CA PHE A 113 1.51 19.23 6.51
C PHE A 113 0.23 18.95 7.30
N ALA A 114 -0.51 17.89 6.94
CA ALA A 114 -1.71 17.45 7.66
C ALA A 114 -1.45 16.99 9.12
N ASN A 115 -0.20 16.65 9.46
CA ASN A 115 0.21 16.36 10.85
C ASN A 115 0.78 17.59 11.58
N GLY A 116 0.65 18.79 11.00
CA GLY A 116 1.07 20.04 11.62
C GLY A 116 2.56 20.38 11.44
N PHE A 117 3.22 19.78 10.45
CA PHE A 117 4.60 20.14 10.11
C PHE A 117 4.65 21.44 9.30
N ILE A 118 5.49 22.38 9.71
CA ILE A 118 5.71 23.66 9.03
C ILE A 118 6.62 23.47 7.82
N HIS A 119 7.69 22.68 7.95
CA HIS A 119 8.70 22.47 6.89
C HIS A 119 8.41 21.23 6.03
N ALA A 120 7.14 20.86 5.89
CA ALA A 120 6.68 19.62 5.25
C ALA A 120 7.31 19.36 3.86
N LYS A 121 7.41 20.40 3.03
CA LYS A 121 7.98 20.31 1.67
C LYS A 121 9.45 19.86 1.67
N ILE A 122 10.27 20.48 2.51
CA ILE A 122 11.71 20.18 2.61
C ILE A 122 11.90 18.78 3.20
N LEU A 123 11.15 18.46 4.26
CA LEU A 123 11.19 17.17 4.93
C LEU A 123 10.76 16.01 4.01
N ALA A 124 9.70 16.19 3.22
CA ALA A 124 9.26 15.21 2.24
C ALA A 124 10.33 14.96 1.17
N LYS A 125 10.99 16.03 0.68
CA LYS A 125 12.10 15.91 -0.27
C LYS A 125 13.27 15.12 0.32
N LYS A 126 13.65 15.38 1.58
CA LYS A 126 14.68 14.60 2.29
C LYS A 126 14.30 13.13 2.38
N MET A 127 13.06 12.83 2.77
CA MET A 127 12.55 11.47 2.90
C MET A 127 12.60 10.69 1.58
N VAL A 128 12.12 11.29 0.48
CA VAL A 128 12.16 10.66 -0.85
C VAL A 128 13.61 10.47 -1.33
N THR A 129 14.47 11.46 -1.08
CA THR A 129 15.89 11.38 -1.42
C THR A 129 16.59 10.25 -0.69
N LEU A 130 16.30 10.07 0.60
CA LEU A 130 16.81 8.94 1.39
C LEU A 130 16.36 7.61 0.81
N TYR A 131 15.06 7.43 0.52
CA TYR A 131 14.53 6.18 -0.03
C TYR A 131 15.15 5.86 -1.39
N ARG A 132 15.36 6.87 -2.24
CA ARG A 132 16.05 6.72 -3.53
C ARG A 132 17.48 6.21 -3.32
N TYR A 133 18.30 6.94 -2.55
CA TYR A 133 19.68 6.53 -2.30
C TYR A 133 19.78 5.19 -1.61
N ALA A 134 18.90 4.91 -0.64
CA ALA A 134 18.90 3.65 0.06
C ALA A 134 18.57 2.48 -0.89
N SER A 135 17.61 2.66 -1.81
CA SER A 135 17.29 1.66 -2.83
C SER A 135 18.42 1.42 -3.84
N GLU A 136 19.27 2.42 -4.08
CA GLU A 136 20.40 2.36 -5.02
C GLU A 136 21.67 1.79 -4.38
N LEU A 137 21.94 2.12 -3.11
CA LEU A 137 23.21 1.85 -2.45
C LEU A 137 23.20 0.65 -1.49
N LEU A 138 22.06 0.33 -0.86
CA LEU A 138 21.98 -0.85 0.00
C LEU A 138 21.92 -2.13 -0.84
N SER A 139 22.29 -3.24 -0.21
CA SER A 139 22.21 -4.55 -0.85
C SER A 139 20.78 -4.91 -1.30
N LYS A 140 20.66 -5.70 -2.38
CA LYS A 140 19.36 -6.11 -2.92
C LYS A 140 18.81 -7.30 -2.12
N GLN A 141 18.02 -6.99 -1.09
CA GLN A 141 17.31 -8.00 -0.28
C GLN A 141 15.85 -8.13 -0.70
N TYR A 142 15.33 -9.36 -0.75
CA TYR A 142 13.93 -9.64 -1.11
C TYR A 142 12.90 -8.97 -0.18
N HIS A 143 13.27 -8.74 1.08
CA HIS A 143 12.37 -8.18 2.09
C HIS A 143 12.47 -6.65 2.21
N TYR A 144 13.35 -5.99 1.44
CA TYR A 144 13.42 -4.53 1.43
C TYR A 144 12.26 -3.96 0.62
N ASP A 145 11.46 -3.11 1.27
CA ASP A 145 10.33 -2.43 0.66
C ASP A 145 10.55 -0.91 0.68
N TRP A 146 10.84 -0.37 -0.51
CA TRP A 146 10.98 1.08 -0.78
C TRP A 146 9.70 1.67 -1.38
N GLY A 147 8.62 0.90 -1.48
CA GLY A 147 7.36 1.31 -2.08
C GLY A 147 6.52 2.22 -1.19
N LEU A 148 5.39 2.68 -1.75
CA LEU A 148 4.50 3.64 -1.09
C LEU A 148 3.92 3.12 0.23
N ARG A 149 3.78 1.80 0.41
CA ARG A 149 3.31 1.19 1.67
C ARG A 149 4.28 1.48 2.81
N SER A 150 5.55 1.10 2.63
CA SER A 150 6.63 1.38 3.59
C SER A 150 6.74 2.89 3.86
N PHE A 151 6.71 3.72 2.81
CA PHE A 151 6.73 5.18 2.91
C PHE A 151 5.57 5.73 3.77
N LYS A 152 4.33 5.30 3.53
CA LYS A 152 3.15 5.72 4.33
C LYS A 152 3.22 5.27 5.79
N SER A 153 3.79 4.10 6.06
CA SER A 153 3.99 3.63 7.44
C SER A 153 4.92 4.55 8.21
N VAL A 154 6.03 4.99 7.60
CA VAL A 154 6.94 5.96 8.23
C VAL A 154 6.26 7.31 8.43
N LEU A 155 5.51 7.83 7.46
CA LEU A 155 4.76 9.08 7.64
C LEU A 155 3.73 9.01 8.78
N SER A 156 3.08 7.85 8.93
CA SER A 156 2.10 7.64 10.01
C SER A 156 2.78 7.59 11.38
N MET A 157 3.93 6.91 11.47
CA MET A 157 4.76 6.92 12.68
C MET A 157 5.29 8.33 12.99
N THR A 158 5.76 9.06 11.98
CA THR A 158 6.24 10.44 12.11
C THR A 158 5.15 11.34 12.70
N GLY A 159 3.91 11.21 12.21
CA GLY A 159 2.78 11.95 12.75
C GLY A 159 2.42 11.55 14.19
N TYR A 160 2.52 10.27 14.53
CA TYR A 160 2.38 9.80 15.92
C TYR A 160 3.45 10.42 16.82
N LEU A 161 4.72 10.32 16.43
CA LEU A 161 5.85 10.88 17.19
C LEU A 161 5.71 12.39 17.35
N LYS A 162 5.25 13.14 16.34
CA LYS A 162 5.02 14.59 16.47
C LYS A 162 3.98 14.94 17.55
N ARG A 163 2.99 14.09 17.78
CA ARG A 163 1.96 14.30 18.83
C ARG A 163 2.44 13.91 20.22
N THR A 164 3.33 12.92 20.31
CA THR A 164 3.83 12.39 21.58
C THR A 164 5.19 12.96 21.99
N SER A 165 5.91 13.62 21.07
CA SER A 165 7.20 14.25 21.33
C SER A 165 7.07 15.43 22.28
N MET A 166 8.14 15.71 23.02
CA MET A 166 8.21 16.92 23.84
C MET A 166 8.19 18.16 22.93
N LYS A 167 7.63 19.27 23.43
CA LYS A 167 7.41 20.50 22.62
C LYS A 167 8.68 21.08 21.97
N GLU A 168 9.86 20.70 22.44
CA GLU A 168 11.15 21.22 22.01
C GLU A 168 11.83 20.39 20.90
N ASP A 169 11.30 19.21 20.56
CA ASP A 169 11.87 18.40 19.47
C ASP A 169 11.67 19.11 18.11
N SER A 170 12.76 19.31 17.38
CA SER A 170 12.69 19.84 16.02
C SER A 170 11.97 18.86 15.08
N GLU A 171 11.30 19.38 14.06
CA GLU A 171 10.58 18.55 13.08
C GLU A 171 11.51 17.55 12.36
N GLU A 172 12.76 17.95 12.16
CA GLU A 172 13.78 17.10 11.57
C GLU A 172 14.16 15.93 12.49
N ILE A 173 14.29 16.16 13.80
CA ILE A 173 14.54 15.09 14.78
C ILE A 173 13.41 14.08 14.77
N VAL A 174 12.16 14.55 14.75
CA VAL A 174 10.98 13.67 14.73
C VAL A 174 10.96 12.78 13.48
N LEU A 175 11.23 13.35 12.30
CA LEU A 175 11.30 12.59 11.05
C LEU A 175 12.48 11.62 11.04
N LEU A 176 13.66 12.05 11.49
CA LEU A 176 14.84 11.21 11.55
C LEU A 176 14.65 10.02 12.49
N ARG A 177 14.07 10.23 13.68
CA ARG A 177 13.68 9.15 14.61
C ARG A 177 12.78 8.13 13.93
N ALA A 178 11.71 8.60 13.26
CA ALA A 178 10.77 7.72 12.56
C ALA A 178 11.46 6.92 11.44
N LEU A 179 12.32 7.57 10.65
CA LEU A 179 13.04 6.93 9.55
C LEU A 179 14.02 5.87 10.04
N ARG A 180 14.77 6.18 11.10
CA ARG A 180 15.75 5.28 11.70
C ARG A 180 15.06 4.04 12.29
N ASP A 181 14.10 4.26 13.18
CA ASP A 181 13.51 3.20 14.00
C ASP A 181 12.60 2.27 13.17
N MET A 182 11.98 2.77 12.09
CA MET A 182 11.13 1.96 11.20
C MET A 182 11.90 1.14 10.17
N ASN A 183 13.16 1.48 9.88
CA ASN A 183 13.93 0.87 8.80
C ASN A 183 15.06 -0.03 9.29
N ILE A 184 15.80 0.37 10.34
CA ILE A 184 16.89 -0.47 10.90
C ILE A 184 16.47 -1.91 11.18
N PRO A 185 15.28 -2.20 11.77
CA PRO A 185 14.85 -3.57 12.06
C PRO A 185 14.74 -4.49 10.84
N LYS A 186 14.66 -3.91 9.64
CA LYS A 186 14.51 -4.64 8.39
C LYS A 186 15.84 -4.94 7.74
N PHE A 187 16.92 -4.26 8.12
CA PHE A 187 18.19 -4.34 7.43
C PHE A 187 19.05 -5.50 7.91
N ILE A 188 19.87 -6.04 7.00
CA ILE A 188 21.01 -6.86 7.38
C ILE A 188 22.07 -5.98 8.04
N TYR A 189 22.93 -6.59 8.87
CA TYR A 189 23.94 -5.86 9.65
C TYR A 189 24.83 -4.93 8.79
N ASP A 190 25.31 -5.43 7.66
CA ASP A 190 26.23 -4.68 6.78
C ASP A 190 25.61 -3.40 6.21
N ASP A 191 24.30 -3.40 5.96
CA ASP A 191 23.57 -2.25 5.40
C ASP A 191 23.20 -1.20 6.46
N VAL A 192 23.22 -1.54 7.75
CA VAL A 192 22.84 -0.61 8.83
C VAL A 192 23.75 0.61 8.84
N ASN A 193 25.07 0.41 8.77
CA ASN A 193 26.02 1.51 8.81
C ASN A 193 25.92 2.40 7.57
N LEU A 194 25.71 1.80 6.39
CA LEU A 194 25.47 2.55 5.15
C LEU A 194 24.23 3.43 5.27
N PHE A 195 23.13 2.89 5.78
CA PHE A 195 21.90 3.66 5.99
C PHE A 195 22.06 4.80 7.00
N LEU A 196 22.79 4.58 8.09
CA LEU A 196 23.08 5.61 9.09
C LEU A 196 23.92 6.75 8.51
N THR A 197 24.88 6.44 7.65
CA THR A 197 25.65 7.46 6.91
C THR A 197 24.73 8.29 6.02
N LEU A 198 23.83 7.65 5.27
CA LEU A 198 22.84 8.37 4.44
C LEU A 198 21.91 9.26 5.25
N LEU A 199 21.52 8.83 6.45
CA LEU A 199 20.73 9.65 7.37
C LEU A 199 21.53 10.88 7.85
N ASN A 200 22.79 10.69 8.24
CA ASN A 200 23.64 11.80 8.69
C ASN A 200 23.90 12.82 7.57
N ASP A 201 24.08 12.37 6.32
CA ASP A 201 24.28 13.25 5.17
C ASP A 201 23.04 14.12 4.88
N LEU A 202 21.83 13.57 5.07
CA LEU A 202 20.56 14.28 4.84
C LEU A 202 20.10 15.14 6.03
N PHE A 203 20.57 14.82 7.23
CA PHE A 203 20.23 15.50 8.48
C PHE A 203 21.51 15.87 9.24
N PRO A 204 22.38 16.73 8.66
CA PRO A 204 23.66 17.07 9.25
C PRO A 204 23.46 17.80 10.59
N ASN A 205 24.33 17.51 11.56
CA ASN A 205 24.35 18.15 12.88
C ASN A 205 23.10 17.93 13.75
N ILE A 206 22.29 16.92 13.44
CA ILE A 206 21.12 16.56 14.26
C ILE A 206 21.47 15.39 15.17
N HIS A 207 21.57 15.67 16.47
CA HIS A 207 21.74 14.63 17.47
C HIS A 207 20.40 13.99 17.83
N CYS A 208 20.30 12.68 17.58
CA CYS A 208 19.11 11.91 17.85
C CYS A 208 19.45 10.73 18.75
N GLU A 209 18.95 10.77 19.98
CA GLU A 209 19.13 9.69 20.94
C GLU A 209 18.54 8.37 20.43
N TRP A 210 19.21 7.28 20.77
CA TRP A 210 18.78 5.94 20.43
C TRP A 210 17.74 5.48 21.43
N THR A 211 16.66 4.89 20.94
CA THR A 211 15.69 4.22 21.80
C THR A 211 16.28 2.89 22.28
N ASP A 212 15.98 2.50 23.52
CA ASP A 212 16.48 1.25 24.11
C ASP A 212 16.18 0.02 23.24
N SER A 213 15.05 0.03 22.52
CA SER A 213 14.69 -1.06 21.60
C SER A 213 15.67 -1.17 20.43
N VAL A 214 16.11 -0.04 19.86
CA VAL A 214 17.06 -0.04 18.74
C VAL A 214 18.45 -0.41 19.22
N VAL A 215 18.87 0.07 20.40
CA VAL A 215 20.15 -0.33 21.01
C VAL A 215 20.18 -1.84 21.27
N SER A 216 19.13 -2.39 21.89
CA SER A 216 19.02 -3.83 22.15
C SER A 216 19.03 -4.65 20.85
N MET A 217 18.40 -4.15 19.80
CA MET A 217 18.40 -4.79 18.48
C MET A 217 19.79 -4.81 17.85
N LEU A 218 20.49 -3.69 17.82
CA LEU A 218 21.87 -3.62 17.30
C LEU A 218 22.78 -4.56 18.07
N TYR A 219 22.65 -4.60 19.40
CA TYR A 219 23.39 -5.55 20.24
C TYR A 219 23.11 -7.01 19.86
N ARG A 220 21.84 -7.36 19.57
CA ARG A 220 21.49 -8.71 19.08
C ARG A 220 22.04 -8.99 17.68
N MET A 221 22.11 -8.00 16.80
CA MET A 221 22.65 -8.17 15.45
C MET A 221 24.16 -8.44 15.48
N ILE A 222 24.90 -7.70 16.32
CA ILE A 222 26.35 -7.89 16.53
C ILE A 222 26.64 -9.27 17.12
N ASN A 223 25.85 -9.69 18.11
CA ASN A 223 26.09 -10.93 18.85
C ASN A 223 25.35 -12.16 18.28
N ARG A 224 24.78 -12.08 17.06
CA ARG A 224 24.22 -13.26 16.41
C ARG A 224 25.36 -14.22 16.05
N PRO A 225 25.34 -15.48 16.52
CA PRO A 225 26.29 -16.47 16.04
C PRO A 225 26.06 -16.65 14.53
N THR A 226 27.10 -16.41 13.73
CA THR A 226 27.13 -16.77 12.31
C THR A 226 26.85 -18.26 12.21
N ILE A 227 25.62 -18.63 11.83
CA ILE A 227 25.34 -19.97 11.33
C ILE A 227 26.04 -20.04 9.98
N ARG A 228 27.31 -20.45 9.99
CA ARG A 228 27.99 -20.96 8.80
C ARG A 228 27.13 -22.12 8.32
N ASN A 229 26.45 -21.93 7.20
CA ASN A 229 25.79 -23.00 6.47
C ASN A 229 26.87 -23.98 5.98
N GLU A 230 27.26 -24.92 6.85
CA GLU A 230 27.77 -26.22 6.42
C GLU A 230 26.56 -27.04 5.95
N ARG A 231 26.18 -26.86 4.69
CA ARG A 231 25.43 -27.89 3.96
C ARG A 231 26.17 -28.15 2.65
N ARG A 232 26.94 -29.24 2.68
CA ARG A 232 27.33 -30.05 1.53
C ARG A 232 26.09 -30.59 0.84
#